data_AF-A0A8S3ZGY5-F1
#
_entry.id   AF-A0A8S3ZGY5-F1
#
_cell.length_a   1.000
_cell.length_b   1.000
_cell.length_c   1.000
_cell.angle_alpha   90.00
_cell.angle_beta   90.00
_cell.angle_gamma   90.00
#
_symmetry.space_group_name_H-M   'P 1'
#
loop_
_entity.id
_entity.type
_entity.pdbx_description
1 polymer ?
#
loop_
_entity_poly.entity_id
_entity_poly.type
_entity_poly.pdbx_seq_one_letter_code
_entity_poly.pdbx_strand_id
1 'polypeptide(L)'
;MLLYVCLILLPSAALGLCDYATVWDFFNILNANNDTGIDRAEAYAIFGVVDLNNDTRITIPEAQASFPQVAPALVGKEGQIVNFLDFNKDQAISYDDIEESFGRVDLGNDGIKSWDDYKIYLAKICGSAKSGS
;
A
#
# COMPACT_ATOMS: atom_id res chain seq x y z
N MET A 1 -2.11 -6.21 20.01
CA MET A 1 -1.84 -4.86 19.46
C MET A 1 -1.02 -5.09 18.20
N LEU A 2 -1.69 -5.16 17.05
CA LEU A 2 -1.14 -5.51 15.75
C LEU A 2 -1.61 -4.36 14.84
N LEU A 3 -0.85 -3.30 14.49
CA LEU A 3 0.46 -3.15 13.83
C LEU A 3 0.52 -3.70 12.41
N TYR A 4 -0.35 -3.24 11.50
CA TYR A 4 -0.24 -3.60 10.08
C TYR A 4 -0.73 -2.52 9.13
N VAL A 5 0.24 -2.04 8.30
CA VAL A 5 0.17 -1.56 6.89
C VAL A 5 0.37 -0.08 6.52
N CYS A 6 1.59 0.17 6.07
CA CYS A 6 1.85 0.98 4.90
C CYS A 6 2.06 0.00 3.73
N LEU A 7 1.65 0.42 2.52
CA LEU A 7 2.10 -0.13 1.23
C LEU A 7 1.51 -1.49 0.77
N ILE A 8 0.23 -1.63 0.39
CA ILE A 8 -0.11 -2.80 -0.47
C ILE A 8 -1.14 -2.65 -1.61
N LEU A 9 -1.79 -1.51 -1.72
CA LEU A 9 -2.90 -1.42 -2.69
C LEU A 9 -2.37 -0.97 -4.06
N LEU A 10 -1.37 -0.11 -4.03
CA LEU A 10 -0.50 0.21 -5.15
C LEU A 10 0.56 -0.87 -5.41
N PRO A 11 1.10 -1.59 -4.41
CA PRO A 11 1.91 -2.78 -4.64
C PRO A 11 1.21 -3.89 -5.40
N SER A 12 -0.09 -4.06 -5.26
CA SER A 12 -0.82 -4.98 -6.15
C SER A 12 -0.63 -4.59 -7.62
N ALA A 13 -0.70 -3.29 -7.94
CA ALA A 13 -0.34 -2.76 -9.25
C ALA A 13 1.17 -2.90 -9.56
N ALA A 14 2.06 -2.58 -8.60
CA ALA A 14 3.51 -2.70 -8.74
C ALA A 14 3.98 -4.13 -9.02
N LEU A 15 3.28 -5.09 -8.41
CA LEU A 15 3.52 -6.53 -8.51
C LEU A 15 2.72 -7.17 -9.65
N GLY A 16 1.88 -6.40 -10.34
CA GLY A 16 0.99 -6.92 -11.41
C GLY A 16 -0.04 -7.94 -10.91
N LEU A 17 -0.35 -7.92 -9.62
CA LEU A 17 -1.34 -8.79 -8.99
C LEU A 17 -2.74 -8.30 -9.37
N CYS A 18 -3.35 -9.01 -10.31
CA CYS A 18 -4.77 -8.87 -10.68
C CYS A 18 -5.66 -9.94 -10.02
N ASP A 19 -5.09 -10.71 -9.09
CA ASP A 19 -5.82 -11.71 -8.34
C ASP A 19 -6.51 -11.08 -7.12
N TYR A 20 -7.83 -11.01 -7.18
CA TYR A 20 -8.66 -10.47 -6.12
C TYR A 20 -8.49 -11.20 -4.78
N ALA A 21 -8.18 -12.50 -4.78
CA ALA A 21 -8.00 -13.25 -3.54
C ALA A 21 -6.73 -12.79 -2.80
N THR A 22 -5.61 -12.70 -3.51
CA THR A 22 -4.35 -12.18 -2.97
C THR A 22 -4.52 -10.74 -2.45
N VAL A 23 -5.20 -9.86 -3.21
CA VAL A 23 -5.43 -8.47 -2.79
C VAL A 23 -6.38 -8.38 -1.59
N TRP A 24 -7.35 -9.29 -1.48
CA TRP A 24 -8.26 -9.38 -0.34
C TRP A 24 -7.57 -9.85 0.94
N ASP A 25 -6.70 -10.85 0.85
CA ASP A 25 -5.89 -11.32 1.98
C ASP A 25 -5.02 -10.19 2.52
N PHE A 26 -4.44 -9.40 1.62
CA PHE A 26 -3.77 -8.18 2.01
C PHE A 26 -4.73 -7.22 2.69
N PHE A 27 -5.82 -6.78 2.05
CA PHE A 27 -6.78 -5.84 2.64
C PHE A 27 -7.21 -6.20 4.08
N ASN A 28 -7.48 -7.47 4.37
CA ASN A 28 -7.86 -7.94 5.71
C ASN A 28 -6.73 -7.87 6.74
N ILE A 29 -5.47 -8.03 6.33
CA ILE A 29 -4.32 -7.84 7.23
C ILE A 29 -4.23 -6.37 7.68
N LEU A 30 -4.61 -5.44 6.81
CA LEU A 30 -4.48 -3.98 7.00
C LEU A 30 -5.63 -3.39 7.81
N ASN A 31 -6.85 -3.90 7.57
CA ASN A 31 -8.07 -3.51 8.27
C ASN A 31 -8.05 -4.11 9.69
N ALA A 32 -7.10 -3.66 10.50
CA ALA A 32 -6.77 -4.25 11.79
C ALA A 32 -7.88 -4.07 12.84
N ASN A 33 -8.70 -3.02 12.68
CA ASN A 33 -9.91 -2.80 13.48
C ASN A 33 -11.15 -3.53 12.90
N ASN A 34 -11.00 -4.16 11.72
CA ASN A 34 -12.01 -4.87 10.95
C ASN A 34 -13.28 -4.03 10.71
N ASP A 35 -13.09 -2.75 10.43
CA ASP A 35 -14.14 -1.81 10.05
C ASP A 35 -14.42 -1.81 8.54
N THR A 36 -15.02 -0.75 8.02
CA THR A 36 -15.43 -0.65 6.62
C THR A 36 -14.29 -0.36 5.63
N GLY A 37 -13.07 -0.06 6.09
CA GLY A 37 -11.97 0.34 5.21
C GLY A 37 -10.63 0.48 5.91
N ILE A 38 -9.79 1.34 5.33
CA ILE A 38 -8.51 1.74 5.92
C ILE A 38 -8.47 3.25 5.94
N ASP A 39 -8.29 3.83 7.13
CA ASP A 39 -8.21 5.28 7.32
C ASP A 39 -6.76 5.80 7.32
N ARG A 40 -6.61 7.14 7.40
CA ARG A 40 -5.29 7.79 7.45
C ARG A 40 -4.52 7.49 8.73
N ALA A 41 -5.22 7.40 9.86
CA ALA A 41 -4.57 7.17 11.15
C ALA A 41 -3.96 5.77 11.20
N GLU A 42 -4.65 4.79 10.64
CA GLU A 42 -4.13 3.46 10.40
C GLU A 42 -2.88 3.54 9.54
N ALA A 43 -2.97 4.11 8.32
CA ALA A 43 -1.82 4.22 7.42
C ALA A 43 -0.58 4.87 8.09
N TYR A 44 -0.76 5.99 8.80
CA TYR A 44 0.34 6.67 9.50
C TYR A 44 0.90 5.87 10.68
N ALA A 45 0.06 5.15 11.43
CA ALA A 45 0.52 4.32 12.54
C ALA A 45 1.53 3.28 12.06
N ILE A 46 1.45 2.84 10.80
CA ILE A 46 2.38 1.84 10.26
C ILE A 46 3.57 2.47 9.59
N PHE A 47 3.38 3.65 9.00
CA PHE A 47 4.51 4.44 8.53
C PHE A 47 5.58 4.53 9.62
N GLY A 48 5.19 4.90 10.85
CA GLY A 48 6.09 4.97 12.00
C GLY A 48 6.64 3.62 12.51
N VAL A 49 6.16 2.49 12.01
CA VAL A 49 6.70 1.15 12.35
C VAL A 49 7.81 0.76 11.37
N VAL A 50 7.68 1.17 10.11
CA VAL A 50 8.63 0.87 9.05
C VAL A 50 9.72 1.94 8.97
N ASP A 51 9.41 3.19 9.30
CA ASP A 51 10.35 4.30 9.47
C ASP A 51 11.18 4.10 10.75
N LEU A 52 12.19 3.25 10.66
CA LEU A 52 12.98 2.81 11.82
C LEU A 52 13.82 3.93 12.43
N ASN A 53 14.24 4.89 11.61
CA ASN A 53 15.07 6.01 12.05
C ASN A 53 14.24 7.28 12.38
N ASN A 54 12.92 7.24 12.16
CA ASN A 54 11.98 8.35 12.34
C ASN A 54 12.35 9.60 11.53
N ASP A 55 12.89 9.42 10.32
CA ASP A 55 13.25 10.51 9.43
C ASP A 55 12.13 10.93 8.49
N THR A 56 10.93 10.38 8.69
CA THR A 56 9.72 10.59 7.90
C THR A 56 9.80 10.05 6.48
N ARG A 57 10.70 9.09 6.23
CA ARG A 57 10.90 8.48 4.92
C ARG A 57 11.11 6.98 5.10
N ILE A 58 10.48 6.16 4.26
CA ILE A 58 10.72 4.72 4.22
C ILE A 58 11.63 4.41 3.04
N THR A 59 12.86 4.03 3.35
CA THR A 59 13.85 3.59 2.38
C THR A 59 13.74 2.07 2.11
N ILE A 60 14.40 1.59 1.04
CA ILE A 60 14.47 0.15 0.74
C ILE A 60 15.07 -0.66 1.92
N PRO A 61 16.18 -0.25 2.56
CA PRO A 61 16.71 -0.97 3.72
C PRO A 61 15.73 -1.08 4.89
N GLU A 62 14.96 -0.02 5.16
CA GLU A 62 13.95 0.00 6.23
C GLU A 62 12.77 -0.92 5.92
N ALA A 63 12.33 -0.93 4.67
CA ALA A 63 11.35 -1.90 4.18
C ALA A 63 11.89 -3.34 4.34
N GLN A 64 13.14 -3.61 3.96
CA GLN A 64 13.76 -4.94 4.09
C GLN A 64 13.90 -5.41 5.54
N ALA A 65 14.20 -4.49 6.46
CA ALA A 65 14.31 -4.80 7.87
C ALA A 65 12.93 -5.07 8.51
N SER A 66 11.89 -4.37 8.06
CA SER A 66 10.57 -4.39 8.69
C SER A 66 9.64 -5.44 8.10
N PHE A 67 9.65 -5.66 6.78
CA PHE A 67 8.69 -6.52 6.07
C PHE A 67 8.62 -7.96 6.57
N PRO A 68 9.71 -8.63 6.97
CA PRO A 68 9.61 -9.96 7.56
C PRO A 68 8.70 -10.04 8.80
N GLN A 69 8.49 -8.93 9.51
CA GLN A 69 7.63 -8.85 10.68
C GLN A 69 6.27 -8.22 10.37
N VAL A 70 6.26 -7.17 9.55
CA VAL A 70 5.05 -6.36 9.27
C VAL A 70 4.32 -6.78 7.99
N ALA A 71 4.98 -7.42 7.04
CA ALA A 71 4.36 -7.86 5.79
C ALA A 71 5.11 -9.08 5.20
N PRO A 72 5.09 -10.25 5.86
CA PRO A 72 5.88 -11.41 5.43
C PRO A 72 5.61 -11.84 3.97
N ALA A 73 4.39 -11.65 3.49
CA ALA A 73 3.98 -11.95 2.13
C ALA A 73 4.59 -11.00 1.05
N LEU A 74 5.19 -9.87 1.47
CA LEU A 74 5.87 -8.92 0.59
C LEU A 74 7.39 -9.01 0.65
N VAL A 75 7.94 -9.97 1.42
CA VAL A 75 9.39 -10.15 1.51
C VAL A 75 9.98 -10.45 0.12
N GLY A 76 11.06 -9.74 -0.23
CA GLY A 76 11.70 -9.79 -1.54
C GLY A 76 11.06 -8.89 -2.60
N LYS A 77 10.04 -8.09 -2.22
CA LYS A 77 9.35 -7.12 -3.09
C LYS A 77 9.59 -5.66 -2.69
N GLU A 78 10.39 -5.41 -1.67
CA GLU A 78 10.60 -4.11 -1.03
C GLU A 78 10.99 -3.04 -2.04
N GLY A 79 11.99 -3.32 -2.88
CA GLY A 79 12.44 -2.36 -3.90
C GLY A 79 11.38 -2.05 -4.96
N GLN A 80 10.55 -3.04 -5.34
CA GLN A 80 9.45 -2.81 -6.29
C GLN A 80 8.37 -1.93 -5.67
N ILE A 81 8.12 -2.13 -4.38
CA ILE A 81 7.12 -1.40 -3.60
C ILE A 81 7.56 0.04 -3.35
N VAL A 82 8.79 0.25 -2.87
CA VAL A 82 9.36 1.58 -2.64
C VAL A 82 9.38 2.36 -3.94
N ASN A 83 9.92 1.81 -5.03
CA ASN A 83 9.99 2.52 -6.31
C ASN A 83 8.62 2.86 -6.92
N PHE A 84 7.59 2.04 -6.66
CA PHE A 84 6.25 2.30 -7.18
C PHE A 84 5.54 3.42 -6.41
N LEU A 85 5.84 3.51 -5.11
CA LEU A 85 5.20 4.44 -4.18
C LEU A 85 5.96 5.74 -4.03
N ASP A 86 7.23 5.77 -4.41
CA ASP A 86 8.07 6.95 -4.53
C ASP A 86 7.66 7.78 -5.76
N PHE A 87 6.63 8.62 -5.60
CA PHE A 87 6.09 9.45 -6.68
C PHE A 87 7.02 10.60 -7.04
N ASN A 88 7.71 11.15 -6.03
CA ASN A 88 8.65 12.25 -6.21
C ASN A 88 10.05 11.80 -6.70
N LYS A 89 10.31 10.48 -6.74
CA LYS A 89 11.52 9.80 -7.22
C LYS A 89 12.76 10.10 -6.38
N ASP A 90 12.58 10.24 -5.08
CA ASP A 90 13.64 10.55 -4.11
C ASP A 90 14.25 9.32 -3.42
N GLN A 91 13.86 8.12 -3.89
CA GLN A 91 14.26 6.79 -3.41
C GLN A 91 13.72 6.40 -2.04
N ALA A 92 12.71 7.12 -1.56
CA ALA A 92 12.00 6.78 -0.34
C ALA A 92 10.50 7.06 -0.49
N ILE A 93 9.73 6.52 0.45
CA ILE A 93 8.30 6.83 0.56
C ILE A 93 8.13 7.83 1.68
N SER A 94 7.59 9.00 1.36
CA SER A 94 7.25 10.05 2.32
C SER A 94 5.76 10.07 2.67
N TYR A 95 5.37 10.93 3.60
CA TYR A 95 3.95 11.20 3.87
C TYR A 95 3.21 11.76 2.65
N ASP A 96 3.87 12.57 1.82
CA ASP A 96 3.27 13.14 0.61
C ASP A 96 2.97 12.03 -0.41
N ASP A 97 3.86 11.04 -0.52
CA ASP A 97 3.64 9.86 -1.35
C ASP A 97 2.46 9.01 -0.84
N ILE A 98 2.27 8.95 0.48
CA ILE A 98 1.10 8.31 1.09
C ILE A 98 -0.16 9.08 0.70
N GLU A 99 -0.20 10.40 0.87
CA GLU A 99 -1.38 11.19 0.49
C GLU A 99 -1.69 11.09 -1.01
N GLU A 100 -0.68 11.08 -1.87
CA GLU A 100 -0.86 10.86 -3.30
C GLU A 100 -1.43 9.46 -3.58
N SER A 101 -0.96 8.43 -2.88
CA SER A 101 -1.54 7.08 -2.96
C SER A 101 -2.99 7.04 -2.48
N PHE A 102 -3.34 7.83 -1.46
CA PHE A 102 -4.71 7.97 -0.98
C PHE A 102 -5.61 8.53 -2.07
N GLY A 103 -5.25 9.67 -2.67
CA GLY A 103 -6.04 10.30 -3.73
C GLY A 103 -6.21 9.45 -5.00
N ARG A 104 -5.30 8.48 -5.24
CA ARG A 104 -5.41 7.57 -6.39
C ARG A 104 -6.41 6.43 -6.19
N VAL A 105 -6.70 6.06 -4.94
CA VAL A 105 -7.50 4.88 -4.61
C VAL A 105 -8.80 5.25 -3.89
N ASP A 106 -8.85 6.32 -3.12
CA ASP A 106 -10.08 6.88 -2.52
C ASP A 106 -10.94 7.53 -3.61
N LEU A 107 -11.70 6.72 -4.34
CA LEU A 107 -12.54 7.17 -5.46
C LEU A 107 -13.85 7.80 -4.97
N GLY A 108 -14.30 7.43 -3.76
CA GLY A 108 -15.41 8.06 -3.07
C GLY A 108 -15.11 9.45 -2.50
N ASN A 109 -13.82 9.77 -2.30
CA ASN A 109 -13.32 10.98 -1.64
C ASN A 109 -13.93 11.18 -0.24
N ASP A 110 -14.11 10.09 0.49
CA ASP A 110 -14.64 10.07 1.86
C ASP A 110 -13.54 9.90 2.91
N GLY A 111 -12.27 9.81 2.48
CA GLY A 111 -11.10 9.62 3.34
C GLY A 111 -10.93 8.18 3.82
N ILE A 112 -11.76 7.25 3.35
CA ILE A 112 -11.72 5.83 3.68
C ILE A 112 -11.49 5.06 2.39
N LYS A 113 -10.51 4.16 2.38
CA LYS A 113 -10.38 3.24 1.25
C LYS A 113 -11.20 1.99 1.50
N SER A 114 -12.40 1.93 0.92
CA SER A 114 -13.30 0.79 1.07
C SER A 114 -12.94 -0.36 0.13
N TRP A 115 -13.47 -1.56 0.41
CA TRP A 115 -13.35 -2.70 -0.52
C TRP A 115 -13.90 -2.42 -1.93
N ASP A 116 -14.91 -1.56 -2.06
CA ASP A 116 -15.48 -1.21 -3.35
C ASP A 116 -14.57 -0.28 -4.15
N ASP A 117 -13.90 0.68 -3.48
CA ASP A 117 -12.87 1.52 -4.10
C ASP A 117 -11.75 0.65 -4.69
N TYR A 118 -11.34 -0.39 -3.97
CA TYR A 118 -10.32 -1.33 -4.45
C TYR A 118 -10.77 -2.12 -5.67
N LYS A 119 -12.01 -2.62 -5.71
CA LYS A 119 -12.50 -3.34 -6.89
C LYS A 119 -12.47 -2.45 -8.13
N ILE A 120 -12.88 -1.19 -7.99
CA ILE A 120 -12.89 -0.23 -9.10
C ILE A 120 -11.46 0.09 -9.52
N TYR A 121 -10.56 0.30 -8.57
CA TYR A 121 -9.15 0.56 -8.83
C TYR A 121 -8.47 -0.61 -9.57
N LEU A 122 -8.64 -1.84 -9.07
CA LEU A 122 -8.13 -3.07 -9.71
C LEU A 122 -8.70 -3.25 -11.12
N ALA A 123 -10.00 -3.03 -11.31
CA ALA A 123 -10.63 -3.11 -12.63
C ALA A 123 -10.02 -2.12 -13.63
N LYS A 124 -9.62 -0.91 -13.19
CA LYS A 124 -8.92 0.07 -14.03
C LYS A 124 -7.54 -0.43 -14.43
N ILE A 125 -6.69 -0.79 -13.46
CA ILE A 125 -5.30 -1.17 -13.75
C ILE A 125 -5.18 -2.52 -14.49
N CYS A 126 -6.02 -3.50 -14.14
CA CYS A 126 -6.02 -4.84 -14.74
C CYS A 126 -6.83 -4.91 -16.04
N GLY A 127 -7.82 -4.03 -16.21
CA GLY A 127 -8.57 -3.87 -17.46
C GLY A 127 -7.74 -3.17 -18.54
N SER A 128 -6.96 -2.14 -18.18
CA SER A 128 -6.03 -1.47 -19.10
C SER A 128 -4.92 -2.39 -19.61
N ALA A 129 -4.57 -3.47 -18.90
CA ALA A 129 -3.63 -4.48 -19.38
C ALA A 129 -4.18 -5.38 -20.50
N LYS A 130 -5.51 -5.34 -20.79
CA LYS A 130 -6.16 -6.17 -21.83
C LYS A 130 -6.51 -5.43 -23.13
N SER A 131 -6.28 -4.11 -23.24
CA SER A 131 -6.60 -3.34 -24.45
C SER A 131 -5.38 -2.99 -25.32
N GLY A 132 -4.25 -3.67 -25.12
CA GLY A 132 -3.07 -3.56 -25.98
C GLY A 132 -2.85 -4.87 -26.74
N SER A 133 -3.63 -5.13 -27.78
CA SER A 133 -3.34 -6.13 -28.81
C SER A 133 -3.90 -5.66 -30.15
#